data_AF-A0A3T0JPP5-F1
#
_entry.id   AF-A0A3T0JPP5-F1
#
_cell.length_a   1.000
_cell.length_b   1.000
_cell.length_c   1.000
_cell.angle_alpha   90.00
_cell.angle_beta   90.00
_cell.angle_gamma   90.00
#
_symmetry.space_group_name_H-M   'P 1'
#
loop_
_entity.id
_entity.type
_entity.pdbx_description
1 polymer ?
#
loop_
_entity_poly.entity_id
_entity_poly.type
_entity_poly.pdbx_seq_one_letter_code
_entity_poly.pdbx_strand_id
1 'polypeptide(L)'
;MSELILHHYPTSPFAEKARLLLGFKGLSWRSVHISPVMPKPDLTALTGGYRKTPVLQIGADIYCDTALIARRLEQEKAQPSFFPEGQEMIAASFAAWADSVVFQHAVSLVFQPESVAVRFGKLPPEAIKAFLADRAGLFSGGSATKLSAEQAKHNWPTLMARLEQQLQREDGDFLFGEPSIADFAMAHPLWFLKATHVTAPLVDAYPAVSAWLGRVLGFGHGAASEMSPEEALEIARGSTPAALPDEEFTDPNGFVAGQQVLIAATDYGVDPVAGELVFAGREELILRREDERGGLVHVHFPRFGFRIEKR
;
A
#
# COMPACT_ATOMS: atom_id res chain seq x y z
N MET A 1 24.57 -1.37 1.67
CA MET A 1 23.12 -1.08 1.66
C MET A 1 22.41 -2.38 1.91
N SER A 2 21.52 -2.41 2.90
CA SER A 2 20.64 -3.54 3.17
C SER A 2 19.67 -3.74 2.01
N GLU A 3 19.37 -4.99 1.65
CA GLU A 3 18.45 -5.30 0.55
C GLU A 3 17.03 -4.80 0.85
N LEU A 4 16.36 -4.25 -0.16
CA LEU A 4 14.92 -3.94 -0.11
C LEU A 4 14.15 -5.23 -0.41
N ILE A 5 13.30 -5.68 0.51
CA ILE A 5 12.53 -6.92 0.37
C ILE A 5 11.04 -6.56 0.37
N LEU A 6 10.34 -6.78 -0.74
CA LEU A 6 8.91 -6.49 -0.84
C LEU A 6 8.12 -7.79 -0.70
N HIS A 7 7.27 -7.84 0.33
CA HIS A 7 6.31 -8.91 0.57
C HIS A 7 5.00 -8.58 -0.12
N HIS A 8 4.67 -9.30 -1.19
CA HIS A 8 3.51 -8.96 -2.02
C HIS A 8 2.92 -10.15 -2.78
N TYR A 9 1.79 -9.91 -3.45
CA TYR A 9 1.29 -10.81 -4.48
C TYR A 9 1.00 -10.03 -5.78
N PRO A 10 1.15 -10.64 -6.96
CA PRO A 10 1.10 -9.92 -8.24
C PRO A 10 -0.21 -9.14 -8.47
N THR A 11 -1.36 -9.72 -8.09
CA THR A 11 -2.68 -9.15 -8.39
C THR A 11 -3.16 -8.07 -7.43
N SER A 12 -2.36 -7.68 -6.42
CA SER A 12 -2.71 -6.61 -5.47
C SER A 12 -2.47 -5.22 -6.07
N PRO A 13 -3.47 -4.32 -6.11
CA PRO A 13 -3.28 -2.94 -6.58
C PRO A 13 -2.29 -2.14 -5.74
N PHE A 14 -2.39 -2.23 -4.42
CA PHE A 14 -1.42 -1.59 -3.53
C PHE A 14 -0.01 -2.15 -3.72
N ALA A 15 0.12 -3.43 -4.11
CA ALA A 15 1.44 -3.96 -4.45
C ALA A 15 1.93 -3.46 -5.81
N GLU A 16 1.03 -3.29 -6.79
CA GLU A 16 1.38 -2.63 -8.05
C GLU A 16 1.88 -1.22 -7.80
N LYS A 17 1.19 -0.44 -6.96
CA LYS A 17 1.66 0.87 -6.50
C LYS A 17 3.10 0.79 -5.97
N ALA A 18 3.37 -0.09 -5.01
CA ALA A 18 4.71 -0.21 -4.44
C ALA A 18 5.78 -0.65 -5.45
N ARG A 19 5.45 -1.55 -6.39
CA ARG A 19 6.35 -1.94 -7.49
C ARG A 19 6.65 -0.76 -8.42
N LEU A 20 5.65 0.05 -8.74
CA LEU A 20 5.84 1.27 -9.54
C LEU A 20 6.70 2.30 -8.80
N LEU A 21 6.55 2.44 -7.48
CA LEU A 21 7.44 3.29 -6.66
C LEU A 21 8.90 2.83 -6.76
N LEU A 22 9.15 1.52 -6.66
CA LEU A 22 10.49 0.94 -6.83
C LEU A 22 11.04 1.17 -8.25
N GLY A 23 10.21 1.04 -9.27
CA GLY A 23 10.59 1.29 -10.66
C GLY A 23 10.89 2.74 -10.96
N PHE A 24 10.09 3.67 -10.44
CA PHE A 24 10.34 5.11 -10.55
C PHE A 24 11.68 5.51 -9.93
N LYS A 25 12.01 4.92 -8.78
CA LYS A 25 13.33 5.11 -8.15
C LYS A 25 14.44 4.31 -8.82
N GLY A 26 14.14 3.40 -9.75
CA GLY A 26 15.11 2.52 -10.38
C GLY A 26 15.87 1.65 -9.38
N LEU A 27 15.17 1.14 -8.36
CA LEU A 27 15.77 0.36 -7.27
C LEU A 27 15.80 -1.13 -7.60
N SER A 28 16.84 -1.81 -7.10
CA SER A 28 16.90 -3.26 -7.06
C SER A 28 16.26 -3.78 -5.77
N TRP A 29 15.49 -4.86 -5.85
CA TRP A 29 14.76 -5.40 -4.71
C TRP A 29 14.53 -6.91 -4.80
N ARG A 30 14.17 -7.51 -3.68
CA ARG A 30 13.88 -8.92 -3.50
C ARG A 30 12.37 -9.13 -3.41
N SER A 31 11.84 -10.01 -4.25
CA SER A 31 10.41 -10.28 -4.39
C SER A 31 10.01 -11.51 -3.60
N VAL A 32 9.28 -11.29 -2.50
CA VAL A 32 8.72 -12.37 -1.67
C VAL A 32 7.23 -12.49 -1.96
N HIS A 33 6.83 -13.61 -2.55
CA HIS A 33 5.43 -13.90 -2.81
C HIS A 33 4.72 -14.37 -1.54
N ILE A 34 3.60 -13.72 -1.21
CA ILE A 34 2.76 -14.06 -0.06
C ILE A 34 1.35 -14.48 -0.50
N SER A 35 0.66 -15.23 0.36
CA SER A 35 -0.73 -15.60 0.11
C SER A 35 -1.65 -14.37 0.00
N PRO A 36 -2.59 -14.32 -0.97
CA PRO A 36 -3.57 -13.22 -1.08
C PRO A 36 -4.68 -13.28 -0.01
N VAL A 37 -4.82 -14.41 0.68
CA VAL A 37 -5.83 -14.71 1.71
C VAL A 37 -5.18 -15.24 3.00
N MET A 38 -5.87 -15.19 4.13
CA MET A 38 -5.39 -15.80 5.38
C MET A 38 -5.47 -17.35 5.34
N PRO A 39 -4.63 -18.06 6.11
CA PRO A 39 -3.55 -17.55 6.98
C PRO A 39 -2.28 -17.14 6.21
N LYS A 40 -1.45 -16.27 6.83
CA LYS A 40 -0.18 -15.78 6.27
C LYS A 40 0.97 -15.90 7.29
N PRO A 41 1.29 -17.12 7.74
CA PRO A 41 2.14 -17.33 8.92
C PRO A 41 3.54 -16.68 8.79
N ASP A 42 4.12 -16.66 7.59
CA ASP A 42 5.45 -16.10 7.37
C ASP A 42 5.44 -14.57 7.40
N LEU A 43 4.41 -13.96 6.84
CA LEU A 43 4.22 -12.51 6.91
C LEU A 43 3.94 -12.08 8.36
N THR A 44 3.03 -12.76 9.05
CA THR A 44 2.64 -12.36 10.42
C THR A 44 3.73 -12.58 11.46
N ALA A 45 4.69 -13.49 11.20
CA ALA A 45 5.90 -13.61 12.00
C ALA A 45 6.74 -12.33 11.98
N LEU A 46 6.73 -11.58 10.87
CA LEU A 46 7.37 -10.27 10.76
C LEU A 46 6.46 -9.16 11.29
N THR A 47 5.23 -9.08 10.79
CA THR A 47 4.35 -7.94 11.03
C THR A 47 3.64 -7.94 12.37
N GLY A 48 3.62 -9.07 13.09
CA GLY A 48 2.92 -9.20 14.37
C GLY A 48 1.40 -9.17 14.27
N GLY A 49 0.82 -9.40 13.09
CA GLY A 49 -0.63 -9.53 12.88
C GLY A 49 -1.18 -8.67 11.75
N TYR A 50 -0.47 -7.61 11.35
CA TYR A 50 -0.87 -6.79 10.21
C TYR A 50 -0.89 -7.63 8.93
N ARG A 51 -2.08 -7.81 8.36
CA ARG A 51 -2.34 -8.75 7.24
C ARG A 51 -2.51 -8.08 5.87
N LYS A 52 -2.56 -6.74 5.81
CA LYS A 52 -2.62 -6.00 4.54
C LYS A 52 -1.27 -6.11 3.82
N THR A 53 -1.30 -5.80 2.54
CA THR A 53 -0.17 -6.01 1.61
C THR A 53 -0.13 -4.87 0.61
N PRO A 54 1.05 -4.43 0.17
CA PRO A 54 2.37 -5.02 0.42
C PRO A 54 2.96 -4.59 1.78
N VAL A 55 4.08 -5.19 2.14
CA VAL A 55 4.95 -4.79 3.27
C VAL A 55 6.38 -4.73 2.76
N LEU A 56 7.11 -3.67 3.11
CA LEU A 56 8.54 -3.55 2.82
C LEU A 56 9.33 -4.00 4.05
N GLN A 57 10.33 -4.84 3.84
CA GLN A 57 11.30 -5.25 4.85
C GLN A 57 12.68 -4.75 4.44
N ILE A 58 13.42 -4.25 5.42
CA ILE A 58 14.85 -3.91 5.30
C ILE A 58 15.54 -4.45 6.55
N GLY A 59 16.25 -5.57 6.43
CA GLY A 59 16.79 -6.26 7.60
C GLY A 59 15.68 -6.65 8.58
N ALA A 60 15.71 -6.08 9.79
CA ALA A 60 14.74 -6.29 10.86
C ALA A 60 13.70 -5.14 11.01
N ASP A 61 13.66 -4.22 10.04
CA ASP A 61 12.68 -3.13 9.98
C ASP A 61 11.57 -3.46 8.97
N ILE A 62 10.32 -3.46 9.45
CA ILE A 62 9.13 -3.89 8.71
C ILE A 62 8.20 -2.70 8.54
N TYR A 63 8.14 -2.15 7.32
CA TYR A 63 7.33 -0.98 6.99
C TYR A 63 5.98 -1.39 6.43
N CYS A 64 4.93 -1.12 7.20
CA CYS A 64 3.55 -1.36 6.83
C CYS A 64 2.95 -0.12 6.15
N ASP A 65 2.03 -0.36 5.21
CA ASP A 65 1.33 0.66 4.42
C ASP A 65 2.16 1.34 3.29
N THR A 66 1.55 1.46 2.11
CA THR A 66 2.23 2.03 0.94
C THR A 66 2.60 3.50 1.07
N ALA A 67 1.89 4.27 1.90
CA ALA A 67 2.23 5.66 2.16
C ALA A 67 3.56 5.76 2.92
N LEU A 68 3.78 4.89 3.91
CA LEU A 68 5.03 4.84 4.65
C LEU A 68 6.15 4.22 3.81
N ILE A 69 5.86 3.17 3.04
CA ILE A 69 6.80 2.60 2.08
C ILE A 69 7.34 3.69 1.13
N ALA A 70 6.48 4.57 0.61
CA ALA A 70 6.92 5.66 -0.25
C ALA A 70 7.93 6.60 0.46
N ARG A 71 7.65 6.98 1.72
CA ARG A 71 8.59 7.80 2.52
C ARG A 71 9.90 7.08 2.79
N ARG A 72 9.87 5.78 3.11
CA ARG A 72 11.09 5.01 3.33
C ARG A 72 11.92 4.86 2.06
N LEU A 73 11.29 4.68 0.91
CA LEU A 73 11.97 4.64 -0.38
C LEU A 73 12.52 6.03 -0.79
N GLU A 74 11.85 7.12 -0.42
CA GLU A 74 12.38 8.49 -0.56
C GLU A 74 13.67 8.67 0.24
N GLN A 75 13.71 8.17 1.48
CA GLN A 75 14.92 8.19 2.31
C GLN A 75 16.04 7.31 1.74
N GLU A 76 15.70 6.16 1.14
CA GLU A 76 16.68 5.28 0.50
C GLU A 76 17.31 5.95 -0.72
N LYS A 77 16.49 6.66 -1.51
CA LYS A 77 16.93 7.37 -2.70
C LYS A 77 16.07 8.61 -2.90
N ALA A 78 16.62 9.78 -2.57
CA ALA A 78 15.89 11.04 -2.62
C ALA A 78 15.39 11.39 -4.04
N GLN A 79 16.20 11.22 -5.08
CA GLN A 79 15.84 11.63 -6.45
C GLN A 79 15.67 10.43 -7.41
N PRO A 80 14.67 10.44 -8.32
CA PRO A 80 13.63 11.47 -8.48
C PRO A 80 12.63 11.46 -7.32
N SER A 81 12.17 12.62 -6.84
CA SER A 81 11.35 12.71 -5.62
C SER A 81 9.91 12.23 -5.82
N PHE A 82 9.32 11.60 -4.79
CA PHE A 82 7.87 11.36 -4.73
C PHE A 82 7.08 12.59 -4.26
N PHE A 83 7.74 13.55 -3.63
CA PHE A 83 7.14 14.72 -3.00
C PHE A 83 7.82 15.98 -3.55
N PRO A 84 7.41 16.44 -4.75
CA PRO A 84 7.97 17.64 -5.36
C PRO A 84 7.99 18.84 -4.41
N GLU A 85 9.07 19.62 -4.47
CA GLU A 85 9.27 20.78 -3.60
C GLU A 85 8.15 21.81 -3.80
N GLY A 86 7.52 22.24 -2.71
CA GLY A 86 6.39 23.16 -2.73
C GLY A 86 5.04 22.51 -3.06
N GLN A 87 5.01 21.19 -3.29
CA GLN A 87 3.79 20.42 -3.54
C GLN A 87 3.59 19.26 -2.56
N GLU A 88 4.38 19.18 -1.49
CA GLU A 88 4.43 18.04 -0.57
C GLU A 88 3.05 17.75 0.03
N MET A 89 2.35 18.79 0.47
CA MET A 89 1.02 18.68 1.07
C MET A 89 -0.04 18.26 0.04
N ILE A 90 -0.03 18.85 -1.16
CA ILE A 90 -1.06 18.56 -2.18
C ILE A 90 -0.88 17.16 -2.75
N ALA A 91 0.36 16.73 -3.00
CA ALA A 91 0.67 15.41 -3.52
C ALA A 91 0.29 14.32 -2.50
N ALA A 92 0.67 14.49 -1.23
CA ALA A 92 0.32 13.55 -0.17
C ALA A 92 -1.19 13.50 0.10
N SER A 93 -1.88 14.65 0.13
CA SER A 93 -3.32 14.72 0.38
C SER A 93 -4.12 14.08 -0.76
N PHE A 94 -3.71 14.33 -2.00
CA PHE A 94 -4.33 13.70 -3.16
C PHE A 94 -4.10 12.19 -3.16
N ALA A 95 -2.89 11.74 -2.85
CA ALA A 95 -2.58 10.32 -2.75
C ALA A 95 -3.45 9.62 -1.70
N ALA A 96 -3.62 10.21 -0.52
CA ALA A 96 -4.49 9.68 0.53
C ALA A 96 -5.96 9.60 0.07
N TRP A 97 -6.45 10.62 -0.65
CA TRP A 97 -7.79 10.60 -1.23
C TRP A 97 -7.94 9.51 -2.31
N ALA A 98 -6.95 9.33 -3.19
CA ALA A 98 -6.98 8.31 -4.23
C ALA A 98 -6.93 6.89 -3.65
N ASP A 99 -6.04 6.64 -2.68
CA ASP A 99 -5.88 5.36 -1.99
C ASP A 99 -7.10 4.96 -1.15
N SER A 100 -7.92 5.93 -0.74
CA SER A 100 -9.15 5.69 0.02
C SER A 100 -10.39 5.74 -0.88
N VAL A 101 -10.74 6.92 -1.39
CA VAL A 101 -11.99 7.16 -2.12
C VAL A 101 -11.98 6.48 -3.48
N VAL A 102 -11.00 6.78 -4.34
CA VAL A 102 -10.98 6.25 -5.72
C VAL A 102 -10.78 4.73 -5.71
N PHE A 103 -9.92 4.23 -4.82
CA PHE A 103 -9.71 2.80 -4.64
C PHE A 103 -11.00 2.07 -4.27
N GLN A 104 -11.80 2.57 -3.32
CA GLN A 104 -13.09 1.94 -2.98
C GLN A 104 -14.05 1.91 -4.17
N HIS A 105 -14.07 2.95 -5.02
CA HIS A 105 -14.87 2.95 -6.24
C HIS A 105 -14.38 1.87 -7.22
N ALA A 106 -13.07 1.79 -7.47
CA ALA A 106 -12.50 0.78 -8.35
C ALA A 106 -12.79 -0.64 -7.84
N VAL A 107 -12.63 -0.89 -6.54
CA VAL A 107 -12.95 -2.18 -5.90
C VAL A 107 -14.42 -2.55 -6.13
N SER A 108 -15.36 -1.65 -5.82
CA SER A 108 -16.78 -1.92 -6.00
C SER A 108 -17.17 -2.14 -7.47
N LEU A 109 -16.49 -1.48 -8.41
CA LEU A 109 -16.72 -1.69 -9.84
C LEU A 109 -16.16 -3.03 -10.33
N VAL A 110 -14.95 -3.40 -9.89
CA VAL A 110 -14.27 -4.64 -10.27
C VAL A 110 -14.91 -5.89 -9.67
N PHE A 111 -15.47 -5.82 -8.46
CA PHE A 111 -16.08 -6.97 -7.81
C PHE A 111 -17.57 -7.18 -8.13
N GLN A 112 -18.07 -6.57 -9.22
CA GLN A 112 -19.39 -6.91 -9.76
C GLN A 112 -19.41 -8.31 -10.37
N PRO A 113 -20.57 -9.00 -10.39
CA PRO A 113 -20.66 -10.40 -10.83
C PRO A 113 -20.03 -10.70 -12.19
N GLU A 114 -20.26 -9.83 -13.19
CA GLU A 114 -19.72 -10.00 -14.55
C GLU A 114 -18.18 -9.91 -14.60
N SER A 115 -17.61 -8.90 -13.93
CA SER A 115 -16.16 -8.73 -13.84
C SER A 115 -15.51 -9.84 -13.01
N VAL A 116 -16.15 -10.29 -11.92
CA VAL A 116 -15.70 -11.43 -11.10
C VAL A 116 -15.64 -12.71 -11.93
N ALA A 117 -16.67 -12.98 -12.74
CA ALA A 117 -16.71 -14.16 -13.60
C ALA A 117 -15.55 -14.19 -14.60
N VAL A 118 -15.21 -13.04 -15.20
CA VAL A 118 -14.05 -12.93 -16.11
C VAL A 118 -12.74 -13.05 -15.35
N ARG A 119 -12.60 -12.30 -14.25
CA ARG A 119 -11.35 -12.17 -13.52
C ARG A 119 -10.90 -13.47 -12.87
N PHE A 120 -11.85 -14.19 -12.31
CA PHE A 120 -11.59 -15.42 -11.58
C PHE A 120 -12.03 -16.67 -12.35
N GLY A 121 -12.41 -16.55 -13.62
CA GLY A 121 -12.92 -17.66 -14.43
C GLY A 121 -11.96 -18.84 -14.61
N LYS A 122 -10.67 -18.66 -14.30
CA LYS A 122 -9.65 -19.72 -14.30
C LYS A 122 -9.40 -20.36 -12.92
N LEU A 123 -9.98 -19.82 -11.86
CA LEU A 123 -9.83 -20.34 -10.50
C LEU A 123 -10.96 -21.34 -10.17
N PRO A 124 -10.68 -22.36 -9.34
CA PRO A 124 -11.71 -23.22 -8.80
C PRO A 124 -12.75 -22.42 -8.01
N PRO A 125 -14.06 -22.76 -8.07
CA PRO A 125 -15.12 -22.06 -7.33
C PRO A 125 -14.84 -21.88 -5.84
N GLU A 126 -14.20 -22.87 -5.20
CA GLU A 126 -13.82 -22.87 -3.81
C GLU A 126 -12.77 -21.79 -3.50
N ALA A 127 -11.81 -21.58 -4.40
CA ALA A 127 -10.80 -20.55 -4.28
C ALA A 127 -11.42 -19.15 -4.42
N ILE A 128 -12.39 -18.98 -5.33
CA ILE A 128 -13.14 -17.73 -5.50
C ILE A 128 -13.93 -17.43 -4.22
N LYS A 129 -14.66 -18.43 -3.70
CA LYS A 129 -15.44 -18.30 -2.46
C LYS A 129 -14.54 -17.95 -1.27
N ALA A 130 -13.40 -18.61 -1.12
CA ALA A 130 -12.43 -18.31 -0.07
C ALA A 130 -11.89 -16.89 -0.18
N PHE A 131 -11.54 -16.43 -1.38
CA PHE A 131 -11.08 -15.07 -1.62
C PHE A 131 -12.14 -14.02 -1.28
N LEU A 132 -13.39 -14.22 -1.72
CA LEU A 132 -14.48 -13.30 -1.41
C LEU A 132 -14.82 -13.28 0.09
N ALA A 133 -14.77 -14.43 0.76
CA ALA A 133 -14.96 -14.53 2.21
C ALA A 133 -13.84 -13.82 2.99
N ASP A 134 -12.58 -14.00 2.61
CA ASP A 134 -11.43 -13.30 3.19
C ASP A 134 -11.56 -11.79 3.02
N ARG A 135 -11.91 -11.33 1.81
CA ARG A 135 -12.17 -9.90 1.54
C ARG A 135 -13.38 -9.37 2.30
N ALA A 136 -14.39 -10.18 2.59
CA ALA A 136 -15.49 -9.77 3.45
C ALA A 136 -15.05 -9.63 4.92
N GLY A 137 -14.30 -10.62 5.44
CA GLY A 137 -13.74 -10.59 6.79
C GLY A 137 -12.76 -9.44 7.02
N LEU A 138 -11.99 -9.06 6.00
CA LEU A 138 -11.04 -7.95 6.07
C LEU A 138 -11.70 -6.62 6.46
N PHE A 139 -12.96 -6.38 6.06
CA PHE A 139 -13.70 -5.15 6.41
C PHE A 139 -14.40 -5.22 7.77
N SER A 140 -14.35 -6.36 8.46
CA SER A 140 -14.98 -6.51 9.77
C SER A 140 -14.26 -5.66 10.82
N GLY A 141 -15.00 -4.86 11.60
CA GLY A 141 -14.48 -4.08 12.72
C GLY A 141 -13.78 -2.76 12.37
N GLY A 142 -13.70 -2.41 11.08
CA GLY A 142 -13.16 -1.13 10.62
C GLY A 142 -14.23 -0.07 10.35
N SER A 143 -13.80 1.18 10.20
CA SER A 143 -14.69 2.32 9.93
C SER A 143 -15.08 2.46 8.46
N ALA A 144 -14.33 1.84 7.53
CA ALA A 144 -14.64 1.92 6.11
C ALA A 144 -15.85 1.05 5.78
N THR A 145 -16.92 1.69 5.30
CA THR A 145 -18.08 1.00 4.76
C THR A 145 -17.84 0.63 3.29
N LYS A 146 -18.30 -0.54 2.89
CA LYS A 146 -18.24 -0.95 1.48
C LYS A 146 -19.13 -0.02 0.65
N LEU A 147 -18.52 0.64 -0.33
CA LEU A 147 -19.26 1.43 -1.31
C LEU A 147 -20.13 0.52 -2.18
N SER A 148 -21.41 0.84 -2.35
CA SER A 148 -22.29 0.05 -3.21
C SER A 148 -21.87 0.16 -4.68
N ALA A 149 -22.10 -0.90 -5.47
CA ALA A 149 -21.79 -0.87 -6.89
C ALA A 149 -22.62 0.19 -7.64
N GLU A 150 -23.85 0.44 -7.20
CA GLU A 150 -24.71 1.50 -7.76
C GLU A 150 -24.11 2.89 -7.52
N GLN A 151 -23.69 3.19 -6.29
CA GLN A 151 -23.05 4.47 -5.97
C GLN A 151 -21.71 4.62 -6.70
N ALA A 152 -20.92 3.55 -6.78
CA ALA A 152 -19.67 3.55 -7.51
C ALA A 152 -19.89 3.89 -8.99
N LYS A 153 -20.87 3.25 -9.66
CA LYS A 153 -21.25 3.56 -11.04
C LYS A 153 -21.75 4.99 -11.21
N HIS A 154 -22.54 5.49 -10.28
CA HIS A 154 -23.06 6.85 -10.32
C HIS A 154 -21.94 7.90 -10.22
N ASN A 155 -20.98 7.69 -9.32
CA ASN A 155 -19.90 8.63 -9.07
C ASN A 155 -18.77 8.57 -10.11
N TRP A 156 -18.54 7.39 -10.70
CA TRP A 156 -17.36 7.14 -11.55
C TRP A 156 -17.19 8.15 -12.70
N PRO A 157 -18.22 8.54 -13.46
CA PRO A 157 -18.09 9.54 -14.51
C PRO A 157 -17.58 10.89 -14.00
N THR A 158 -17.93 11.30 -12.78
CA THR A 158 -17.45 12.56 -12.18
C THR A 158 -15.95 12.50 -11.89
N LEU A 159 -15.47 11.38 -11.34
CA LEU A 159 -14.06 11.18 -11.04
C LEU A 159 -13.23 11.22 -12.33
N MET A 160 -13.65 10.45 -13.33
CA MET A 160 -12.90 10.32 -14.58
C MET A 160 -12.98 11.57 -15.45
N ALA A 161 -14.13 12.24 -15.54
CA ALA A 161 -14.25 13.47 -16.32
C ALA A 161 -13.40 14.61 -15.75
N ARG A 162 -13.27 14.71 -14.42
CA ARG A 162 -12.38 15.69 -13.77
C ARG A 162 -10.92 15.38 -14.01
N LEU A 163 -10.54 14.11 -13.88
CA LEU A 163 -9.17 13.65 -14.15
C LEU A 163 -8.78 13.90 -15.62
N GLU A 164 -9.66 13.53 -16.56
CA GLU A 164 -9.49 13.79 -17.99
C GLU A 164 -9.36 15.29 -18.27
N GLN A 165 -10.24 16.12 -17.71
CA GLN A 165 -10.20 17.57 -17.88
C GLN A 165 -8.89 18.18 -17.37
N GLN A 166 -8.38 17.72 -16.23
CA GLN A 166 -7.11 18.19 -15.70
C GLN A 166 -5.96 17.78 -16.61
N LEU A 167 -5.85 16.50 -16.98
CA LEU A 167 -4.78 15.99 -17.84
C LEU A 167 -4.76 16.60 -19.24
N GLN A 168 -5.90 17.11 -19.73
CA GLN A 168 -5.97 17.86 -21.00
C GLN A 168 -5.45 19.30 -20.90
N ARG A 169 -5.33 19.84 -19.68
CA ARG A 169 -5.00 21.24 -19.40
C ARG A 169 -3.70 21.43 -18.64
N GLU A 170 -3.20 20.36 -18.04
CA GLU A 170 -1.94 20.36 -17.31
C GLU A 170 -0.80 20.71 -18.26
N ASP A 171 0.09 21.61 -17.82
CA ASP A 171 1.24 22.02 -18.62
C ASP A 171 2.34 20.94 -18.64
N GLY A 172 2.30 19.98 -17.70
CA GLY A 172 3.23 18.86 -17.59
C GLY A 172 2.63 17.48 -17.88
N ASP A 173 3.45 16.44 -17.74
CA ASP A 173 3.10 15.07 -18.14
C ASP A 173 2.35 14.28 -17.04
N PHE A 174 2.28 14.82 -15.82
CA PHE A 174 1.79 14.15 -14.60
C PHE A 174 0.85 15.07 -13.81
N LEU A 175 0.18 14.53 -12.79
CA LEU A 175 -0.94 15.21 -12.11
C LEU A 175 -0.61 16.58 -11.51
N PHE A 176 0.65 16.85 -11.20
CA PHE A 176 1.08 18.15 -10.68
C PHE A 176 2.31 18.69 -11.43
N GLY A 177 2.31 18.49 -12.76
CA GLY A 177 3.38 18.87 -13.66
C GLY A 177 4.46 17.79 -13.78
N GLU A 178 5.07 17.41 -12.64
CA GLU A 178 6.06 16.34 -12.56
C GLU A 178 5.54 15.10 -11.79
N PRO A 179 6.16 13.91 -11.95
CA PRO A 179 5.69 12.69 -11.31
C PRO A 179 5.74 12.82 -9.78
N SER A 180 4.68 12.40 -9.10
CA SER A 180 4.59 12.46 -7.64
C SER A 180 3.90 11.23 -7.07
N ILE A 181 3.86 11.12 -5.74
CA ILE A 181 3.10 10.07 -5.04
C ILE A 181 1.62 10.01 -5.46
N ALA A 182 1.06 11.16 -5.87
CA ALA A 182 -0.32 11.27 -6.34
C ALA A 182 -0.55 10.43 -7.59
N ASP A 183 0.42 10.39 -8.50
CA ASP A 183 0.29 9.65 -9.75
C ASP A 183 0.20 8.15 -9.49
N PHE A 184 1.06 7.62 -8.63
CA PHE A 184 1.06 6.20 -8.28
C PHE A 184 -0.19 5.80 -7.50
N ALA A 185 -0.67 6.67 -6.60
CA ALA A 185 -1.90 6.46 -5.84
C ALA A 185 -3.15 6.48 -6.75
N MET A 186 -3.17 7.30 -7.79
CA MET A 186 -4.25 7.31 -8.78
C MET A 186 -4.12 6.20 -9.83
N ALA A 187 -2.90 5.76 -10.15
CA ALA A 187 -2.68 4.77 -11.19
C ALA A 187 -3.14 3.36 -10.77
N HIS A 188 -2.91 2.94 -9.53
CA HIS A 188 -3.21 1.56 -9.12
C HIS A 188 -4.71 1.17 -9.12
N PRO A 189 -5.68 2.06 -8.78
CA PRO A 189 -7.10 1.77 -8.96
C PRO A 189 -7.47 1.65 -10.44
N LEU A 190 -6.88 2.47 -11.32
CA LEU A 190 -7.15 2.39 -12.76
C LEU A 190 -6.52 1.14 -13.38
N TRP A 191 -5.29 0.79 -12.99
CA TRP A 191 -4.65 -0.47 -13.35
C TRP A 191 -5.53 -1.67 -12.94
N PHE A 192 -6.15 -1.60 -11.76
CA PHE A 192 -7.06 -2.65 -11.29
C PHE A 192 -8.29 -2.80 -12.18
N LEU A 193 -8.87 -1.69 -12.65
CA LEU A 193 -9.99 -1.67 -13.59
C LEU A 193 -9.57 -2.16 -14.98
N LYS A 194 -8.35 -1.87 -15.42
CA LYS A 194 -7.81 -2.30 -16.70
C LYS A 194 -7.55 -3.82 -16.80
N ALA A 195 -7.58 -4.54 -15.68
CA ALA A 195 -7.27 -5.97 -15.63
C ALA A 195 -8.30 -6.88 -16.35
N THR A 196 -9.48 -6.38 -16.71
CA THR A 196 -10.49 -7.15 -17.46
C THR A 196 -11.11 -6.30 -18.57
N HIS A 197 -11.58 -6.94 -19.64
CA HIS A 197 -12.30 -6.25 -20.72
C HIS A 197 -13.66 -5.68 -20.27
N VAL A 198 -14.22 -6.16 -19.16
CA VAL A 198 -15.51 -5.68 -18.61
C VAL A 198 -15.34 -4.30 -18.00
N THR A 199 -14.25 -4.10 -17.26
CA THR A 199 -13.99 -2.85 -16.52
C THR A 199 -13.03 -1.91 -17.22
N ALA A 200 -12.21 -2.39 -18.17
CA ALA A 200 -11.30 -1.53 -18.93
C ALA A 200 -11.96 -0.32 -19.62
N PRO A 201 -13.18 -0.42 -20.19
CA PRO A 201 -13.88 0.74 -20.77
C PRO A 201 -14.12 1.90 -19.80
N LEU A 202 -14.16 1.63 -18.48
CA LEU A 202 -14.30 2.66 -17.45
C LEU A 202 -13.08 3.61 -17.39
N VAL A 203 -11.94 3.18 -17.95
CA VAL A 203 -10.73 3.98 -18.13
C VAL A 203 -10.55 4.36 -19.60
N ASP A 204 -10.76 3.42 -20.53
CA ASP A 204 -10.49 3.62 -21.96
C ASP A 204 -11.36 4.68 -22.66
N ALA A 205 -12.51 5.00 -22.07
CA ALA A 205 -13.35 6.09 -22.55
C ALA A 205 -12.74 7.50 -22.35
N TYR A 206 -11.59 7.60 -21.66
CA TYR A 206 -10.92 8.86 -21.28
C TYR A 206 -9.50 8.86 -21.86
N PRO A 207 -9.29 9.42 -23.07
CA PRO A 207 -8.02 9.28 -23.78
C PRO A 207 -6.81 9.90 -23.08
N ALA A 208 -6.95 11.09 -22.47
CA ALA A 208 -5.84 11.71 -21.75
C ALA A 208 -5.47 10.90 -20.50
N VAL A 209 -6.47 10.36 -19.80
CA VAL A 209 -6.26 9.42 -18.69
C VAL A 209 -5.51 8.17 -19.16
N SER A 210 -5.93 7.53 -20.25
CA SER A 210 -5.28 6.31 -20.74
C SER A 210 -3.83 6.56 -21.15
N ALA A 211 -3.55 7.71 -21.78
CA ALA A 211 -2.18 8.11 -22.13
C ALA A 211 -1.33 8.37 -20.88
N TRP A 212 -1.86 9.11 -19.90
CA TRP A 212 -1.21 9.36 -18.62
C TRP A 212 -0.93 8.08 -17.84
N LEU A 213 -1.90 7.18 -17.75
CA LEU A 213 -1.73 5.89 -17.10
C LEU A 213 -0.60 5.09 -17.78
N GLY A 214 -0.54 5.11 -19.11
CA GLY A 214 0.57 4.51 -19.86
C GLY A 214 1.94 5.07 -19.48
N ARG A 215 2.06 6.39 -19.26
CA ARG A 215 3.30 7.02 -18.78
C ARG A 215 3.67 6.55 -17.37
N VAL A 216 2.72 6.55 -16.43
CA VAL A 216 2.97 6.11 -15.05
C VAL A 216 3.36 4.62 -15.00
N LEU A 217 2.66 3.76 -15.73
CA LEU A 217 3.01 2.33 -15.81
C LEU A 217 4.34 2.10 -16.53
N GLY A 218 4.76 3.02 -17.39
CA GLY A 218 6.03 3.01 -18.11
C GLY A 218 7.26 3.14 -17.21
N PHE A 219 7.12 3.59 -15.96
CA PHE A 219 8.21 3.54 -14.97
C PHE A 219 8.68 2.11 -14.66
N GLY A 220 7.85 1.10 -14.95
CA GLY A 220 8.16 -0.29 -14.69
C GLY A 220 8.30 -0.59 -13.20
N HIS A 221 8.99 -1.69 -12.88
CA HIS A 221 9.05 -2.23 -11.51
C HIS A 221 10.46 -2.29 -10.92
N GLY A 222 11.44 -1.64 -11.56
CA GLY A 222 12.84 -1.70 -11.14
C GLY A 222 13.47 -3.06 -11.44
N ALA A 223 14.47 -3.47 -10.66
CA ALA A 223 15.18 -4.73 -10.85
C ALA A 223 14.86 -5.73 -9.73
N ALA A 224 13.88 -6.61 -9.97
CA ALA A 224 13.45 -7.61 -8.99
C ALA A 224 14.23 -8.93 -9.15
N SER A 225 14.49 -9.60 -8.03
CA SER A 225 14.92 -11.00 -8.00
C SER A 225 14.12 -11.77 -6.94
N GLU A 226 13.79 -13.02 -7.17
CA GLU A 226 12.96 -13.81 -6.25
C GLU A 226 13.69 -14.08 -4.92
N MET A 227 12.90 -14.23 -3.85
CA MET A 227 13.34 -14.61 -2.52
C MET A 227 12.22 -15.43 -1.86
N SER A 228 12.56 -16.49 -1.14
CA SER A 228 11.58 -17.25 -0.38
C SER A 228 11.16 -16.52 0.90
N PRO A 229 9.95 -16.78 1.43
CA PRO A 229 9.56 -16.27 2.74
C PRO A 229 10.52 -16.69 3.87
N GLU A 230 11.11 -17.88 3.78
CA GLU A 230 12.07 -18.38 4.75
C GLU A 230 13.38 -17.58 4.75
N GLU A 231 13.93 -17.28 3.58
CA GLU A 231 15.12 -16.43 3.44
C GLU A 231 14.87 -15.03 4.04
N ALA A 232 13.68 -14.46 3.80
CA ALA A 232 13.31 -13.16 4.35
C ALA A 232 13.24 -13.18 5.89
N LEU A 233 12.71 -14.26 6.49
CA LEU A 233 12.70 -14.46 7.94
C LEU A 233 14.11 -14.61 8.52
N GLU A 234 15.00 -15.33 7.82
CA GLU A 234 16.40 -15.45 8.22
C GLU A 234 17.13 -14.11 8.20
N ILE A 235 16.87 -13.27 7.18
CA ILE A 235 17.40 -11.90 7.11
C ILE A 235 16.92 -11.06 8.29
N ALA A 236 15.63 -11.12 8.65
CA ALA A 236 15.11 -10.41 9.81
C ALA A 236 15.82 -10.86 11.10
N ARG A 237 15.89 -12.18 11.33
CA ARG A 237 16.50 -12.76 12.52
C ARG A 237 18.01 -12.47 12.64
N GLY A 238 18.70 -12.44 11.50
CA GLY A 238 20.14 -12.15 11.43
C GLY A 238 20.47 -10.65 11.47
N SER A 239 19.47 -9.78 11.40
CA SER A 239 19.64 -8.32 11.41
C SER A 239 19.34 -7.74 12.79
N THR A 240 19.89 -6.55 13.06
CA THR A 240 19.45 -5.70 14.17
C THR A 240 18.61 -4.57 13.59
N PRO A 241 17.47 -4.20 14.22
CA PRO A 241 16.70 -3.04 13.77
C PRO A 241 17.56 -1.77 13.69
N ALA A 242 17.25 -0.92 12.73
CA ALA A 242 17.98 0.32 12.48
C ALA A 242 17.91 1.27 13.69
N ALA A 243 18.85 2.22 13.73
CA ALA A 243 18.79 3.32 14.69
C ALA A 243 17.47 4.09 14.53
N LEU A 244 16.88 4.45 15.67
CA LEU A 244 15.64 5.23 15.69
C LEU A 244 15.88 6.63 15.10
N PRO A 245 14.87 7.25 14.47
CA PRO A 245 14.99 8.62 13.99
C PRO A 245 15.30 9.60 15.12
N ASP A 246 16.15 10.58 14.84
CA ASP A 246 16.46 11.70 15.74
C ASP A 246 15.48 12.85 15.47
N GLU A 247 14.26 12.72 16.00
CA GLU A 247 13.19 13.71 15.88
C GLU A 247 12.65 14.06 17.27
N GLU A 248 12.73 15.34 17.63
CA GLU A 248 12.02 15.85 18.81
C GLU A 248 10.52 16.00 18.49
N PHE A 249 9.70 15.18 19.17
CA PHE A 249 8.26 15.18 19.04
C PHE A 249 7.57 14.84 20.36
N THR A 250 6.51 15.58 20.68
CA THR A 250 5.63 15.29 21.82
C THR A 250 4.33 14.72 21.29
N ASP A 251 4.02 13.47 21.65
CA ASP A 251 2.79 12.84 21.19
C ASP A 251 1.54 13.56 21.74
N PRO A 252 0.59 13.96 20.87
CA PRO A 252 -0.61 14.69 21.30
C PRO A 252 -1.47 13.93 22.32
N ASN A 253 -1.42 12.60 22.34
CA ASN A 253 -2.17 11.74 23.26
C ASN A 253 -1.31 11.24 24.44
N GLY A 254 -0.08 11.75 24.58
CA GLY A 254 0.82 11.40 25.69
C GLY A 254 1.45 10.01 25.58
N PHE A 255 1.51 9.42 24.39
CA PHE A 255 2.29 8.22 24.16
C PHE A 255 3.79 8.53 24.21
N VAL A 256 4.55 7.69 24.92
CA VAL A 256 6.00 7.84 25.07
C VAL A 256 6.70 6.51 24.85
N ALA A 257 7.97 6.57 24.42
CA ALA A 257 8.78 5.37 24.24
C ALA A 257 8.85 4.51 25.52
N GLY A 258 8.89 3.19 25.36
CA GLY A 258 8.86 2.18 26.42
C GLY A 258 7.46 1.67 26.78
N GLN A 259 6.38 2.30 26.29
CA GLN A 259 5.01 1.86 26.59
C GLN A 259 4.61 0.62 25.80
N GLN A 260 3.88 -0.29 26.43
CA GLN A 260 3.21 -1.39 25.73
C GLN A 260 1.94 -0.88 25.06
N VAL A 261 1.85 -1.06 23.75
CA VAL A 261 0.75 -0.52 22.94
C VAL A 261 0.24 -1.55 21.93
N LEU A 262 -0.93 -1.25 21.39
CA LEU A 262 -1.51 -1.89 20.22
C LEU A 262 -1.61 -0.85 19.11
N ILE A 263 -1.14 -1.19 17.90
CA ILE A 263 -1.41 -0.39 16.70
C ILE A 263 -2.27 -1.20 15.74
N ALA A 264 -3.33 -0.59 15.22
CA ALA A 264 -4.24 -1.23 14.27
C ALA A 264 -4.65 -0.22 13.18
N ALA A 265 -4.89 -0.71 11.96
CA ALA A 265 -5.55 0.10 10.95
C ALA A 265 -6.98 0.48 11.43
N THR A 266 -7.50 1.63 11.00
CA THR A 266 -8.84 2.09 11.39
C THR A 266 -9.92 1.78 10.37
N ASP A 267 -9.56 1.71 9.09
CA ASP A 267 -10.46 1.59 7.95
C ASP A 267 -10.94 0.14 7.72
N TYR A 268 -10.01 -0.79 7.49
CA TYR A 268 -10.20 -2.23 7.31
C TYR A 268 -8.89 -2.95 7.67
N GLY A 269 -8.90 -4.28 7.81
CA GLY A 269 -7.72 -5.05 8.23
C GLY A 269 -7.21 -4.60 9.60
N VAL A 270 -8.15 -4.47 10.54
CA VAL A 270 -7.97 -3.84 11.86
C VAL A 270 -7.30 -4.76 12.89
N ASP A 271 -6.57 -5.76 12.43
CA ASP A 271 -5.82 -6.68 13.30
C ASP A 271 -4.78 -5.90 14.10
N PRO A 272 -4.85 -5.92 15.44
CA PRO A 272 -3.92 -5.17 16.26
C PRO A 272 -2.55 -5.85 16.28
N VAL A 273 -1.52 -5.02 16.18
CA VAL A 273 -0.11 -5.41 16.37
C VAL A 273 0.33 -4.92 17.73
N ALA A 274 0.75 -5.87 18.58
CA ALA A 274 1.23 -5.58 19.92
C ALA A 274 2.76 -5.44 19.95
N GLY A 275 3.24 -4.47 20.72
CA GLY A 275 4.67 -4.29 20.95
C GLY A 275 4.98 -3.16 21.94
N GLU A 276 6.27 -2.97 22.18
CA GLU A 276 6.80 -1.82 22.90
C GLU A 276 6.92 -0.65 21.91
N LEU A 277 6.28 0.47 22.17
CA LEU A 277 6.49 1.70 21.41
C LEU A 277 7.92 2.18 21.66
N VAL A 278 8.76 2.19 20.63
CA VAL A 278 10.15 2.67 20.74
C VAL A 278 10.35 4.05 20.13
N PHE A 279 9.46 4.46 19.22
CA PHE A 279 9.48 5.80 18.63
C PHE A 279 8.07 6.25 18.25
N ALA A 280 7.82 7.54 18.43
CA ALA A 280 6.61 8.22 17.97
C ALA A 280 7.00 9.58 17.38
N GLY A 281 6.99 9.71 16.06
CA GLY A 281 7.36 10.93 15.33
C GLY A 281 6.16 11.57 14.64
N ARG A 282 6.37 12.55 13.75
CA ARG A 282 5.27 13.21 13.00
C ARG A 282 4.64 12.29 11.96
N GLU A 283 5.44 11.47 11.29
CA GLU A 283 5.00 10.63 10.16
C GLU A 283 4.93 9.13 10.50
N GLU A 284 5.57 8.70 11.58
CA GLU A 284 5.84 7.29 11.85
C GLU A 284 5.72 6.92 13.33
N LEU A 285 5.23 5.71 13.58
CA LEU A 285 5.20 5.03 14.88
C LEU A 285 5.99 3.73 14.72
N ILE A 286 6.89 3.44 15.67
CA ILE A 286 7.73 2.22 15.61
C ILE A 286 7.46 1.36 16.84
N LEU A 287 7.05 0.12 16.58
CA LEU A 287 6.89 -0.91 17.61
C LEU A 287 8.04 -1.91 17.57
N ARG A 288 8.68 -2.11 18.71
CA ARG A 288 9.58 -3.23 18.93
C ARG A 288 8.77 -4.45 19.36
N ARG A 289 8.99 -5.58 18.69
CA ARG A 289 8.42 -6.87 19.07
C ARG A 289 9.40 -8.01 18.80
N GLU A 290 9.17 -9.12 19.48
CA GLU A 290 9.94 -10.35 19.32
C GLU A 290 9.02 -11.48 18.88
N ASP A 291 9.50 -12.30 17.95
CA ASP A 291 8.80 -13.43 17.37
C ASP A 291 9.74 -14.64 17.29
N GLU A 292 9.23 -15.85 17.55
CA GLU A 292 10.05 -17.07 17.49
C GLU A 292 10.67 -17.28 16.10
N ARG A 293 9.95 -16.90 15.03
CA ARG A 293 10.41 -17.06 13.64
C ARG A 293 11.01 -15.77 13.12
N GLY A 294 10.41 -14.61 13.40
CA GLY A 294 10.87 -13.30 12.91
C GLY A 294 12.06 -12.69 13.67
N GLY A 295 12.36 -13.18 14.88
CA GLY A 295 13.35 -12.57 15.76
C GLY A 295 12.88 -11.23 16.35
N LEU A 296 13.83 -10.39 16.75
CA LEU A 296 13.55 -9.03 17.20
C LEU A 296 13.40 -8.09 16.01
N VAL A 297 12.22 -7.49 15.84
CA VAL A 297 11.92 -6.59 14.72
C VAL A 297 11.34 -5.27 15.20
N HIS A 298 11.56 -4.23 14.40
CA HIS A 298 10.83 -2.97 14.47
C HIS A 298 9.75 -2.97 13.39
N VAL A 299 8.49 -2.79 13.78
CA VAL A 299 7.36 -2.66 12.86
C VAL A 299 6.92 -1.21 12.83
N HIS A 300 6.95 -0.63 11.64
CA HIS A 300 6.74 0.78 11.38
C HIS A 300 5.36 1.00 10.77
N PHE A 301 4.62 1.97 11.29
CA PHE A 301 3.30 2.34 10.82
C PHE A 301 3.20 3.84 10.60
N PRO A 302 2.52 4.31 9.54
CA PRO A 302 2.18 5.71 9.45
C PRO A 302 1.14 6.06 10.52
N ARG A 303 1.07 7.34 10.92
CA ARG A 303 -0.01 7.79 11.81
C ARG A 303 -1.37 7.76 11.13
N PHE A 304 -1.46 8.28 9.90
CA PHE A 304 -2.72 8.34 9.18
C PHE A 304 -3.20 6.94 8.79
N GLY A 305 -4.48 6.67 9.06
CA GLY A 305 -5.10 5.37 8.82
C GLY A 305 -4.87 4.34 9.94
N PHE A 306 -4.16 4.70 11.01
CA PHE A 306 -3.89 3.81 12.14
C PHE A 306 -4.31 4.45 13.46
N ARG A 307 -4.70 3.60 14.41
CA ARG A 307 -4.93 3.96 15.81
C ARG A 307 -3.86 3.32 16.69
N ILE A 308 -3.56 3.99 17.78
CA ILE A 308 -2.66 3.53 18.84
C ILE A 308 -3.43 3.51 20.16
N GLU A 309 -3.32 2.41 20.90
CA GLU A 309 -4.01 2.18 22.17
C GLU A 309 -3.02 1.64 23.21
N LYS A 310 -3.23 1.97 24.49
CA LYS A 310 -2.46 1.35 25.58
C LYS A 310 -2.90 -0.11 25.74
N ARG A 311 -1.93 -0.99 26.01
CA ARG A 311 -2.20 -2.38 26.37
C ARG A 311 -2.52 -2.54 27.85
#